data_AF-T0QM04-F1
#
_entry.id   AF-T0QM04-F1
#
_cell.length_a   1.000
_cell.length_b   1.000
_cell.length_c   1.000
_cell.angle_alpha   90.00
_cell.angle_beta   90.00
_cell.angle_gamma   90.00
#
_symmetry.space_group_name_H-M   'P 1'
#
loop_
_entity.id
_entity.type
_entity.pdbx_description
1 polymer ?
#
loop_
_entity_poly.entity_id
_entity_poly.type
_entity_poly.pdbx_seq_one_letter_code
_entity_poly.pdbx_strand_id
1 'polypeptide(L)'
;MQNGQVLAQQLDLGSINLGNVALGRKLLDELMAKGAPVPREFVMVQEMLEACERNSLQVAANIADARREKSQARLKGNEALLKEQNDLFEKIAAAYNCLAATDEWTKK
;
A
#
# COMPACT_ATOMS: atom_id res chain seq x y z
N MET A 1 -11.04 -14.29 -37.30
CA MET A 1 -10.98 -14.67 -35.87
C MET A 1 -9.66 -14.17 -35.30
N GLN A 2 -9.65 -12.97 -34.72
CA GLN A 2 -8.48 -12.36 -34.07
C GLN A 2 -8.88 -12.06 -32.63
N ASN A 3 -8.56 -12.95 -31.69
CA ASN A 3 -8.74 -12.73 -30.26
C ASN A 3 -7.81 -13.67 -29.49
N GLY A 4 -6.50 -13.40 -29.54
CA GLY A 4 -5.52 -14.23 -28.83
C GLY A 4 -4.23 -13.52 -28.40
N GLN A 5 -3.96 -12.30 -28.88
CA GLN A 5 -2.69 -11.61 -28.62
C GLN A 5 -2.71 -10.57 -27.49
N VAL A 6 -3.77 -10.50 -26.67
CA VAL A 6 -3.90 -9.45 -25.63
C VAL A 6 -3.57 -9.92 -24.21
N LEU A 7 -3.12 -11.18 -24.02
CA LEU A 7 -2.87 -11.73 -22.67
C LEU A 7 -1.40 -11.86 -22.27
N ALA A 8 -0.50 -11.15 -22.97
CA ALA A 8 0.93 -11.16 -22.68
C ALA A 8 1.53 -9.76 -22.59
N GLN A 9 0.76 -8.75 -22.13
CA GLN A 9 1.41 -7.64 -21.45
C GLN A 9 2.00 -8.21 -20.17
N GLN A 10 3.30 -8.46 -20.27
CA GLN A 10 4.20 -8.74 -19.17
C GLN A 10 3.75 -7.94 -17.96
N LEU A 11 3.51 -8.65 -16.86
CA LEU A 11 3.59 -8.09 -15.54
C LEU A 11 5.03 -7.58 -15.38
N ASP A 12 5.27 -6.37 -15.88
CA ASP A 12 6.45 -5.59 -15.56
C ASP A 12 6.29 -5.14 -14.11
N LEU A 13 6.49 -6.10 -13.21
CA LEU A 13 6.57 -5.90 -11.77
C LEU A 13 7.76 -5.01 -11.39
N GLY A 14 8.59 -4.60 -12.35
CA GLY A 14 9.67 -3.64 -12.16
C GLY A 14 9.26 -2.18 -12.32
N SER A 15 8.11 -1.87 -12.95
CA SER A 15 7.74 -0.49 -13.32
C SER A 15 6.36 -0.03 -12.86
N ILE A 16 5.54 -0.90 -12.25
CA ILE A 16 4.22 -0.52 -11.72
C ILE A 16 4.35 -0.09 -10.24
N ASN A 17 4.35 1.24 -10.04
CA ASN A 17 3.88 1.92 -8.83
C ASN A 17 4.59 1.64 -7.49
N LEU A 18 5.86 2.04 -7.39
CA LEU A 18 6.35 2.68 -6.15
C LEU A 18 5.93 4.17 -6.07
N GLY A 19 5.08 4.63 -7.00
CA GLY A 19 4.89 6.04 -7.31
C GLY A 19 4.15 6.84 -6.24
N ASN A 20 2.97 6.40 -5.81
CA ASN A 20 2.11 7.25 -4.99
C ASN A 20 2.41 7.14 -3.49
N VAL A 21 2.73 5.95 -2.99
CA VAL A 21 3.09 5.76 -1.57
C VAL A 21 4.43 6.44 -1.30
N ALA A 22 5.45 6.23 -2.13
CA ALA A 22 6.74 6.91 -1.93
C ALA A 22 6.64 8.45 -2.09
N LEU A 23 5.79 8.95 -2.99
CA LEU A 23 5.51 10.39 -3.08
C LEU A 23 4.85 10.93 -1.80
N GLY A 24 3.94 10.16 -1.19
CA GLY A 24 3.34 10.50 0.10
C GLY A 24 4.39 10.66 1.20
N ARG A 25 5.33 9.70 1.32
CA ARG A 25 6.46 9.80 2.27
C ARG A 25 7.30 11.04 2.02
N LYS A 26 7.71 11.26 0.77
CA LYS A 26 8.53 12.40 0.37
C LYS A 26 7.84 13.73 0.72
N LEU A 27 6.54 13.84 0.49
CA LEU A 27 5.76 15.03 0.84
C LEU A 27 5.80 15.30 2.35
N LEU A 28 5.59 14.27 3.19
CA LEU A 28 5.64 14.43 4.64
C LEU A 28 7.03 14.88 5.11
N ASP A 29 8.08 14.29 4.55
CA ASP A 29 9.47 14.64 4.89
C ASP A 29 9.78 16.10 4.50
N GLU A 30 9.34 16.55 3.33
CA GLU A 30 9.49 17.94 2.89
C GLU A 30 8.72 18.93 3.76
N LEU A 31 7.50 18.57 4.20
CA LEU A 31 6.68 19.39 5.10
C LEU A 31 7.36 19.55 6.46
N MET A 32 7.83 18.44 7.05
CA MET A 32 8.56 18.45 8.32
C MET A 32 9.86 19.25 8.22
N ALA A 33 10.62 19.10 7.13
CA ALA A 33 11.86 19.85 6.90
C ALA A 33 11.62 21.37 6.77
N LYS A 34 10.44 21.79 6.31
CA LYS A 34 10.03 23.20 6.22
C LYS A 34 9.40 23.73 7.50
N GLY A 35 9.35 22.94 8.58
CA GLY A 35 8.74 23.31 9.85
C GLY A 35 7.21 23.39 9.81
N ALA A 36 6.58 22.78 8.80
CA ALA A 36 5.13 22.69 8.76
C ALA A 36 4.64 21.68 9.82
N PRO A 37 3.56 21.98 10.55
CA PRO A 37 2.96 21.02 11.46
C PRO A 37 2.36 19.87 10.64
N VAL A 38 2.90 18.67 10.80
CA VAL A 38 2.39 17.45 10.19
C VAL A 38 1.69 16.62 11.27
N PRO A 39 0.37 16.41 11.17
CA PRO A 39 -0.35 15.53 12.07
C PRO A 39 0.23 14.13 12.15
N ARG A 40 0.27 13.59 13.36
CA ARG A 40 0.77 12.24 13.63
C ARG A 40 -0.01 11.20 12.83
N GLU A 41 -1.31 11.40 12.66
CA GLU A 41 -2.21 10.53 11.91
C GLU A 41 -1.79 10.41 10.44
N PHE A 42 -1.29 11.48 9.80
CA PHE A 42 -0.79 11.39 8.43
C PHE A 42 0.48 10.54 8.33
N VAL A 43 1.38 10.65 9.30
CA VAL A 43 2.59 9.81 9.37
C VAL A 43 2.19 8.34 9.55
N MET A 44 1.25 8.07 10.46
CA MET A 44 0.75 6.72 10.71
C MET A 44 0.04 6.12 9.49
N VAL A 45 -0.82 6.89 8.81
CA VAL A 45 -1.47 6.44 7.57
C VAL A 45 -0.43 6.12 6.51
N GLN A 46 0.60 6.95 6.36
CA GLN A 46 1.67 6.72 5.40
C GLN A 46 2.44 5.41 5.70
N GLU A 47 2.75 5.12 6.97
CA GLU A 47 3.39 3.86 7.37
C GLU A 47 2.52 2.64 7.06
N MET A 48 1.20 2.76 7.27
CA MET A 48 0.25 1.68 6.93
C MET A 48 0.14 1.47 5.42
N LEU A 49 0.15 2.54 4.62
CA LEU A 49 0.16 2.45 3.16
C LEU A 49 1.43 1.76 2.63
N GLU A 50 2.60 2.07 3.21
CA GLU A 50 3.86 1.39 2.89
C GLU A 50 3.82 -0.10 3.25
N ALA A 51 3.15 -0.46 4.35
CA ALA A 51 2.93 -1.87 4.71
C ALA A 51 2.00 -2.58 3.71
N CYS A 52 0.90 -1.95 3.30
CA CYS A 52 0.01 -2.49 2.27
C CYS A 52 0.74 -2.72 0.93
N GLU A 53 1.64 -1.81 0.54
CA GLU A 53 2.45 -1.93 -0.68
C GLU A 53 3.39 -3.14 -0.59
N ARG A 54 4.14 -3.29 0.51
CA ARG A 54 4.99 -4.47 0.74
C ARG A 54 4.18 -5.78 0.72
N ASN A 55 3.03 -5.80 1.37
CA ASN A 55 2.18 -6.99 1.41
C ASN A 55 1.67 -7.35 0.01
N SER A 56 1.30 -6.36 -0.79
CA SER A 56 0.87 -6.56 -2.18
C SER A 56 1.98 -7.14 -3.05
N LEU A 57 3.20 -6.63 -2.93
CA LEU A 57 4.37 -7.17 -3.64
C LEU A 57 4.66 -8.62 -3.22
N GLN A 58 4.59 -8.93 -1.93
CA GLN A 58 4.80 -10.29 -1.44
C GLN A 58 3.72 -11.27 -1.93
N VAL A 59 2.46 -10.84 -1.97
CA VAL A 59 1.36 -11.64 -2.54
C VAL A 59 1.60 -11.88 -4.03
N ALA A 60 1.99 -10.85 -4.79
CA ALA A 60 2.30 -10.99 -6.22
C ALA A 60 3.46 -11.97 -6.46
N ALA A 61 4.54 -11.87 -5.68
CA ALA A 61 5.65 -12.81 -5.74
C ALA A 61 5.21 -14.25 -5.43
N ASN A 62 4.41 -14.44 -4.37
CA ASN A 62 3.88 -15.74 -4.00
C ASN A 62 2.98 -16.34 -5.11
N ILE A 63 2.17 -15.52 -5.78
CA ILE A 63 1.33 -15.95 -6.91
C ILE A 63 2.18 -16.34 -8.13
N ALA A 64 3.19 -15.53 -8.47
CA ALA A 64 4.09 -15.81 -9.60
C ALA A 64 4.82 -17.16 -9.42
N ASP A 65 5.26 -17.46 -8.20
CA ASP A 65 5.90 -18.72 -7.88
C ASP A 65 4.92 -19.89 -7.72
N ALA A 66 3.70 -19.67 -7.23
CA ALA A 66 2.70 -20.71 -7.10
C ALA A 66 2.24 -21.28 -8.47
N ARG A 67 2.38 -20.50 -9.54
CA ARG A 67 2.21 -20.98 -10.92
C ARG A 67 3.27 -22.00 -11.33
N ARG A 68 4.43 -22.03 -10.66
CA ARG A 68 5.53 -22.98 -10.88
C ARG A 68 5.44 -24.19 -9.95
N GLU A 69 5.06 -23.99 -8.69
CA GLU A 69 4.85 -25.05 -7.68
C GLU A 69 3.51 -24.86 -6.95
N LYS A 70 2.59 -25.83 -7.05
CA LYS A 70 1.28 -25.80 -6.38
C LYS A 70 1.42 -25.97 -4.85
N SER A 71 1.91 -24.94 -4.14
CA SER A 71 2.19 -25.00 -2.70
C SER A 71 1.04 -24.44 -1.85
N GLN A 72 0.44 -25.29 -1.00
CA GLN A 72 -0.60 -24.89 -0.04
C GLN A 72 -0.09 -23.95 1.05
N ALA A 73 1.19 -24.04 1.44
CA ALA A 73 1.77 -23.18 2.47
C ALA A 73 1.78 -21.71 2.03
N ARG A 74 2.04 -21.45 0.73
CA ARG A 74 2.02 -20.10 0.16
C ARG A 74 0.61 -19.53 0.06
N LEU A 75 -0.41 -20.35 -0.21
CA LEU A 75 -1.81 -19.92 -0.19
C LEU A 75 -2.22 -19.41 1.21
N LYS A 76 -1.84 -20.14 2.27
CA LYS A 76 -2.07 -19.69 3.65
C LYS A 76 -1.29 -18.41 3.99
N GLY A 77 -0.06 -18.26 3.47
CA GLY A 77 0.71 -17.03 3.61
C GLY A 77 0.03 -15.82 2.95
N ASN A 78 -0.56 -16.01 1.76
CA ASN A 78 -1.32 -14.95 1.09
C ASN A 78 -2.58 -14.57 1.85
N GLU A 79 -3.30 -15.53 2.41
CA GLU A 79 -4.49 -15.27 3.24
C GLU A 79 -4.16 -14.40 4.45
N ALA A 80 -3.04 -14.68 5.13
CA ALA A 80 -2.57 -13.87 6.24
C ALA A 80 -2.21 -12.43 5.82
N LEU A 81 -1.50 -12.27 4.71
CA LEU A 81 -1.11 -10.95 4.18
C LEU A 81 -2.34 -10.13 3.73
N LEU A 82 -3.35 -10.77 3.14
CA LEU A 82 -4.59 -10.13 2.73
C LEU A 82 -5.43 -9.71 3.95
N LYS A 83 -5.49 -10.55 4.99
CA LYS A 83 -6.14 -10.18 6.24
C LYS A 83 -5.47 -8.98 6.88
N GLU A 84 -4.14 -8.97 6.96
CA GLU A 84 -3.39 -7.83 7.48
C GLU A 84 -3.66 -6.55 6.67
N GLN A 85 -3.74 -6.63 5.34
CA GLN A 85 -4.12 -5.48 4.52
C GLN A 85 -5.52 -4.96 4.84
N ASN A 86 -6.50 -5.85 5.06
CA ASN A 86 -7.83 -5.44 5.47
C ASN A 86 -7.81 -4.69 6.81
N ASP A 87 -7.12 -5.24 7.81
CA ASP A 87 -6.98 -4.61 9.13
C ASP A 87 -6.27 -3.24 9.04
N LEU A 88 -5.31 -3.09 8.13
CA LEU A 88 -4.65 -1.82 7.86
C LEU A 88 -5.58 -0.81 7.20
N PHE A 89 -6.42 -1.21 6.25
CA PHE A 89 -7.40 -0.30 5.63
C PHE A 89 -8.42 0.21 6.64
N GLU A 90 -8.87 -0.62 7.57
CA GLU A 90 -9.77 -0.20 8.66
C GLU A 90 -9.10 0.85 9.57
N LYS A 91 -7.82 0.66 9.92
CA LYS A 91 -7.06 1.63 10.71
C LYS A 91 -6.81 2.94 9.95
N ILE A 92 -6.53 2.87 8.65
CA ILE A 92 -6.39 4.06 7.79
C ILE A 92 -7.70 4.85 7.76
N ALA A 93 -8.84 4.18 7.58
CA ALA A 93 -10.15 4.83 7.58
C ALA A 93 -10.43 5.51 8.93
N ALA A 94 -10.12 4.84 10.05
CA ALA A 94 -10.25 5.41 11.38
C ALA A 94 -9.36 6.66 11.59
N ALA A 95 -8.10 6.62 11.12
CA ALA A 95 -7.19 7.75 11.21
C ALA A 95 -7.69 8.97 10.41
N TYR A 96 -8.22 8.76 9.20
CA TYR A 96 -8.84 9.84 8.43
C TYR A 96 -10.09 10.41 9.11
N ASN A 97 -10.93 9.56 9.72
CA ASN A 97 -12.07 10.04 10.51
C ASN A 97 -11.64 10.88 11.70
N CYS A 98 -10.54 10.52 12.38
CA CYS A 98 -9.97 11.31 13.46
C CYS A 98 -9.54 12.69 12.97
N LEU A 99 -8.76 12.73 11.87
CA LEU A 99 -8.30 13.98 11.24
C LEU A 99 -9.45 14.89 10.81
N ALA A 100 -10.54 14.32 10.29
CA ALA A 100 -11.72 15.07 9.88
C ALA A 100 -12.52 15.61 11.07
N ALA A 101 -12.45 14.96 12.24
CA ALA A 101 -13.12 15.40 13.45
C ALA A 101 -12.34 16.48 14.22
N THR A 102 -11.01 16.53 14.05
CA THR A 102 -10.12 17.47 14.74
C THR A 102 -9.56 18.51 13.76
N ASP A 103 -10.04 19.76 13.83
CA ASP A 103 -9.51 20.86 12.98
C ASP A 103 -8.18 21.46 13.46
N GLU A 104 -7.62 20.99 14.58
CA GLU A 104 -6.43 21.58 15.20
C GLU A 104 -5.22 21.65 14.26
N TRP A 105 -5.12 20.72 13.30
CA TRP A 105 -4.05 20.71 12.31
C TRP A 105 -4.21 21.76 11.20
N THR A 106 -5.38 22.38 11.07
CA THR A 106 -5.67 23.42 10.06
C THR A 106 -5.64 24.84 10.63
N LYS A 107 -5.63 24.99 11.95
CA LYS A 107 -5.69 26.30 12.62
C LYS A 107 -4.27 26.85 12.85
N LYS A 108 -4.05 28.08 12.38
CA LYS A 108 -2.83 28.87 12.60
C LYS A 108 -2.91 29.64 13.91
#